data_AF-A0A5K0ZVL3-F1
#
_entry.id   AF-A0A5K0ZVL3-F1
#
_cell.length_a   1.000
_cell.length_b   1.000
_cell.length_c   1.000
_cell.angle_alpha   90.00
_cell.angle_beta   90.00
_cell.angle_gamma   90.00
#
_symmetry.space_group_name_H-M   'P 1'
#
loop_
_entity.id
_entity.type
_entity.pdbx_description
1 polymer ?
#
loop_
_entity_poly.entity_id
_entity_poly.type
_entity_poly.pdbx_seq_one_letter_code
_entity_poly.pdbx_strand_id
1 'polypeptide(L)' 'MQVKDQIGSFFYFPSLAFHKAAGGFGGIRILSRPLIPVPFADPAGEFTVLIGDWFKQNHT' A
#
# COMPACT_ATOMS: atom_id res chain seq x y z
N MET A 1 -2.52 -8.64 12.20
CA MET A 1 -1.18 -8.85 11.59
C MET A 1 -0.33 -7.65 11.99
N GLN A 2 0.81 -7.85 12.64
CA GLN A 2 1.66 -6.76 13.11
C GLN A 2 3.04 -6.93 12.49
N VAL A 3 3.43 -5.98 11.64
CA VAL A 3 4.75 -5.96 11.01
C VAL A 3 5.74 -5.40 12.04
N LYS A 4 6.84 -6.11 12.25
CA LYS A 4 7.70 -5.94 13.43
C LYS A 4 8.41 -4.58 13.45
N ASP A 5 8.89 -4.15 12.28
CA ASP A 5 9.88 -3.07 12.17
C ASP A 5 9.51 -1.99 11.12
N GLN A 6 8.25 -1.93 10.68
CA GLN A 6 7.81 -0.98 9.65
C GLN A 6 6.64 -0.13 10.15
N ILE A 7 6.62 1.14 9.77
CA ILE A 7 5.49 2.08 9.94
C ILE A 7 5.40 2.88 8.63
N GLY A 8 4.19 2.98 8.07
CA GLY A 8 3.96 3.78 6.86
C GLY A 8 2.99 3.16 5.85
N SER A 9 3.07 3.68 4.63
CA SER A 9 2.24 3.30 3.49
C SER A 9 3.03 2.43 2.53
N PHE A 10 2.53 1.22 2.27
CA PHE A 10 3.12 0.21 1.42
C PHE A 10 2.10 -0.27 0.38
N PHE A 11 2.50 -1.16 -0.51
CA PHE A 11 1.62 -1.80 -1.47
C PHE A 11 2.04 -3.24 -1.73
N TYR A 12 1.09 -4.07 -2.14
CA TYR A 12 1.32 -5.45 -2.57
C TYR A 12 0.88 -5.64 -4.01
N PHE A 13 1.48 -6.62 -4.67
CA PHE A 13 1.16 -7.04 -6.03
C PHE A 13 1.71 -8.47 -6.26
N PRO A 14 1.14 -9.28 -7.16
CA PRO A 14 1.75 -10.54 -7.54
C PRO A 14 3.09 -10.31 -8.23
N SER A 15 4.12 -11.02 -7.77
CA SER A 15 5.48 -10.93 -8.32
C SER A 15 5.70 -11.73 -9.60
N LEU A 16 4.62 -12.31 -10.16
CA LEU A 16 4.65 -13.16 -11.34
C LEU A 16 4.04 -12.43 -12.54
N ALA A 17 4.69 -12.57 -13.70
CA ALA A 17 4.21 -12.07 -14.99
C ALA A 17 3.82 -10.57 -14.92
N PHE A 18 2.84 -10.17 -15.73
CA PHE A 18 2.33 -8.80 -15.79
C PHE A 18 1.08 -8.57 -14.91
N HIS A 19 0.86 -9.41 -13.90
CA HIS A 19 -0.36 -9.31 -13.07
C HIS A 19 -0.50 -7.97 -12.35
N LYS A 20 0.60 -7.32 -11.94
CA LYS A 20 0.55 -5.94 -11.41
C LYS A 20 -0.04 -4.97 -12.43
N ALA A 21 0.44 -5.00 -13.67
CA ALA A 21 -0.02 -4.14 -14.76
C ALA A 21 -1.47 -4.47 -15.19
N ALA A 22 -1.88 -5.73 -15.03
CA ALA A 22 -3.26 -6.18 -15.23
C ALA A 22 -4.22 -5.76 -14.08
N GLY A 23 -3.76 -4.95 -13.11
CA GLY A 23 -4.58 -4.43 -12.01
C GLY A 23 -4.44 -5.20 -10.70
N GLY A 24 -3.59 -6.22 -10.62
CA GLY A 24 -3.32 -6.97 -9.40
C GLY A 24 -2.40 -6.20 -8.45
N PHE A 25 -2.90 -5.17 -7.77
CA PHE A 25 -2.17 -4.48 -6.72
C PHE A 25 -3.10 -3.78 -5.74
N GLY A 26 -2.59 -3.49 -4.54
CA GLY A 26 -3.37 -2.81 -3.51
C GLY A 26 -2.47 -2.18 -2.45
N GLY A 27 -3.02 -1.26 -1.67
CA GLY A 27 -2.31 -0.61 -0.57
C GLY A 27 -2.31 -1.46 0.69
N ILE A 28 -1.21 -1.38 1.44
CA ILE A 28 -1.10 -1.88 2.81
C ILE A 28 -0.66 -0.72 3.69
N ARG A 29 -1.33 -0.53 4.82
CA ARG A 29 -1.01 0.50 5.78
C ARG A 29 -0.55 -0.15 7.07
N ILE A 30 0.60 0.29 7.56
CA ILE A 30 1.16 -0.19 8.83
C ILE A 30 1.19 1.00 9.78
N LEU A 31 0.24 1.00 10.71
CA LEU A 31 0.09 2.05 11.71
C LEU A 31 1.19 1.94 12.78
N SER A 32 1.47 3.06 13.44
CA SER A 32 2.30 3.07 14.63
C SER A 32 1.68 2.18 15.72
N ARG A 33 2.56 1.58 16.54
CA ARG A 33 2.10 0.81 17.70
C ARG A 33 1.59 1.76 18.78
N PRO A 34 0.59 1.35 19.57
CA PRO A 34 0.25 2.05 20.81
C PRO A 34 1.52 2.29 21.63
N LEU A 35 1.65 3.49 22.23
CA LEU A 35 2.78 3.92 23.07
C LEU A 35 4.10 4.24 22.34
N ILE A 36 4.16 4.16 21.00
CA ILE A 36 5.28 4.73 20.23
C ILE A 36 4.89 6.16 19.82
N PRO A 37 5.49 7.20 20.42
CA PRO A 37 5.17 8.57 20.06
C PRO A 37 5.62 8.85 18.63
N VAL A 38 4.73 9.46 17.86
CA VAL A 38 5.02 10.00 16.52
C VAL A 38 5.04 11.54 16.61
N PRO A 39 5.89 12.23 15.83
CA PRO A 39 6.09 13.67 15.97
C PRO A 39 4.96 14.53 15.37
N PHE A 40 3.79 13.94 15.15
CA PHE A 40 2.64 14.56 14.49
C PHE A 40 1.34 14.15 15.18
N ALA A 41 0.33 15.01 15.09
CA ALA A 41 -1.00 14.76 15.65
C ALA A 41 -1.77 13.71 14.82
N ASP A 42 -2.79 13.13 15.44
CA ASP A 42 -3.67 12.18 14.75
C ASP A 42 -4.39 12.86 13.58
N PRO A 43 -4.40 12.25 12.39
CA PRO A 43 -5.06 12.83 11.23
C PRO A 43 -6.59 12.81 11.40
N ALA A 44 -7.26 13.86 10.92
CA ALA A 44 -8.74 13.93 10.91
C ALA A 44 -9.39 12.88 9.97
N GLY A 45 -8.62 12.35 9.02
CA GLY A 45 -9.03 11.30 8.11
C GLY A 45 -7.84 10.74 7.35
N GLU A 46 -7.96 9.52 6.87
CA GLU A 46 -6.87 8.81 6.21
C GLU A 46 -7.36 8.17 4.92
N PHE A 47 -6.62 8.39 3.83
CA PHE A 47 -6.98 7.91 2.50
C PHE A 47 -5.80 7.21 1.86
N THR A 48 -6.06 6.06 1.23
CA THR A 48 -5.08 5.37 0.39
C THR A 48 -5.28 5.82 -1.04
N VAL A 49 -4.25 6.41 -1.65
CA VAL A 49 -4.24 6.75 -3.08
C VAL A 49 -3.25 5.83 -3.78
N LEU A 50 -3.72 5.11 -4.79
CA LEU A 50 -2.92 4.22 -5.62
C LEU A 50 -2.89 4.74 -7.04
N ILE A 51 -1.73 4.69 -7.68
CA ILE A 51 -1.51 5.13 -9.06
C ILE A 51 -1.00 3.93 -9.86
N GLY A 52 -1.55 3.75 -11.06
CA GLY A 52 -1.12 2.74 -12.01
C GLY A 52 -1.47 3.13 -13.43
N ASP A 53 -0.74 2.57 -14.38
CA ASP A 53 -1.00 2.75 -15.81
C ASP A 53 -2.12 1.81 -16.29
N TRP A 54 -2.88 2.26 -17.29
CA TRP A 54 -3.93 1.47 -17.92
C TRP A 54 -3.58 1.19 -19.39
N PHE A 55 -3.48 -0.09 -19.75
CA PHE A 55 -3.10 -0.53 -21.08
C PHE A 55 -4.33 -0.96 -21.89
N LYS A 56 -4.34 -0.65 -23.19
CA LYS A 56 -5.42 -1.06 -24.11
C LYS A 56 -5.27 -2.50 -24.61
N GLN A 57 -4.04 -3.02 -24.62
CA GLN A 57 -3.72 -4.35 -25.11
C GLN A 57 -3.69 -5.35 -23.95
N ASN A 58 -4.04 -6.60 -24.23
CA ASN A 58 -3.94 -7.67 -23.24
C ASN A 58 -2.49 -8.09 -23.03
N HIS A 59 -2.17 -8.45 -21.78
CA HIS A 59 -0.85 -8.91 -21.33
C HIS A 59 -0.81 -10.43 -21.13
N THR A 60 -1.58 -11.16 -21.95
CA THR A 60 -1.68 -12.63 -21.93
C THR A 60 -0.73 -13.25 -22.94
#